data_AF-A0A7C3UTM3-F1
#
_entry.id   AF-A0A7C3UTM3-F1
#
_cell.length_a   1.000
_cell.length_b   1.000
_cell.length_c   1.000
_cell.angle_alpha   90.00
_cell.angle_beta   90.00
_cell.angle_gamma   90.00
#
_symmetry.space_group_name_H-M   'P 1'
#
loop_
_entity.id
_entity.type
_entity.pdbx_description
1 polymer ?
#
loop_
_entity_poly.entity_id
_entity_poly.type
_entity_poly.pdbx_seq_one_letter_code
_entity_poly.pdbx_strand_id
1 'polypeptide(L)'
;REGFGLPLVEAMHYKKPIIASDIDVFREIGKDYPIYFKPGDSDDLMNAVLKFQAGVRLNNTEFNPLTWDESVKMMCRRIKGWI
;
A
#
# COMPACT_ATOMS: atom_id res chain seq x y z
N ARG A 1 -13.07 -0.15 -5.77
CA ARG A 1 -12.65 1.24 -5.46
C ARG A 1 -12.14 1.19 -4.04
N GLU A 2 -10.89 1.53 -3.81
CA GLU A 2 -10.24 1.38 -2.51
C GLU A 2 -10.19 2.72 -1.77
N GLY A 3 -10.13 2.65 -0.45
CA GLY A 3 -9.84 3.80 0.40
C GLY A 3 -8.34 4.11 0.44
N PHE A 4 -7.91 4.82 1.49
CA PHE A 4 -6.50 5.18 1.70
C PHE A 4 -5.55 3.96 1.73
N GLY A 5 -6.03 2.75 2.03
CA GLY A 5 -5.18 1.56 2.06
C GLY A 5 -4.59 1.25 3.43
N LEU A 6 -5.32 1.52 4.51
CA LEU A 6 -4.92 1.10 5.86
C LEU A 6 -4.57 -0.40 5.95
N PRO A 7 -5.35 -1.33 5.34
CA PRO A 7 -4.97 -2.75 5.35
C PRO A 7 -3.61 -3.02 4.67
N LEU A 8 -3.28 -2.27 3.63
CA LEU A 8 -1.98 -2.35 2.94
C LEU A 8 -0.85 -1.88 3.87
N VAL A 9 -1.03 -0.74 4.53
CA VAL A 9 -0.10 -0.17 5.52
C VAL A 9 0.14 -1.16 6.68
N GLU A 10 -0.91 -1.76 7.22
CA GLU A 10 -0.83 -2.74 8.31
C GLU A 10 -0.05 -3.99 7.90
N ALA A 11 -0.37 -4.57 6.74
CA ALA A 11 0.33 -5.74 6.23
C ALA A 11 1.83 -5.48 5.97
N MET A 12 2.17 -4.30 5.46
CA MET A 12 3.57 -3.86 5.30
C MET A 12 4.29 -3.74 6.64
N HIS A 13 3.64 -3.14 7.66
CA HIS A 13 4.18 -3.03 9.01
C HIS A 13 4.55 -4.39 9.61
N TYR A 14 3.67 -5.39 9.44
CA TYR A 14 3.89 -6.75 9.91
C TYR A 14 4.71 -7.63 8.96
N LYS A 15 5.30 -7.03 7.91
CA LYS A 15 6.13 -7.70 6.91
C LYS A 15 5.43 -8.90 6.27
N LYS A 16 4.15 -8.77 5.94
CA LYS A 16 3.36 -9.82 5.30
C LYS A 16 3.40 -9.66 3.79
N PRO A 17 3.49 -10.75 3.00
CA PRO A 17 3.35 -10.66 1.54
C PRO A 17 1.95 -10.20 1.16
N ILE A 18 1.84 -9.37 0.12
CA ILE A 18 0.60 -8.69 -0.25
C ILE A 18 0.36 -8.87 -1.75
N ILE A 19 -0.87 -9.20 -2.12
CA ILE A 19 -1.40 -9.00 -3.47
C ILE A 19 -2.37 -7.83 -3.40
N ALA A 20 -2.22 -6.83 -4.28
CA ALA A 20 -3.02 -5.61 -4.24
C ALA A 20 -3.42 -5.15 -5.64
N SER A 21 -4.52 -4.41 -5.72
CA SER A 21 -4.96 -3.78 -6.97
C SER A 21 -3.92 -2.77 -7.47
N ASP A 22 -3.62 -2.77 -8.77
CA ASP A 22 -2.76 -1.79 -9.41
C ASP A 22 -3.50 -0.46 -9.60
N ILE A 23 -3.48 0.37 -8.56
CA ILE A 23 -4.13 1.68 -8.51
C ILE A 23 -3.20 2.72 -7.88
N ASP A 24 -3.36 3.98 -8.29
CA ASP A 24 -2.47 5.09 -7.90
C ASP A 24 -2.24 5.18 -6.39
N VAL A 25 -3.32 5.12 -5.59
CA VAL A 25 -3.23 5.21 -4.12
C VAL A 25 -2.41 4.09 -3.49
N PHE A 26 -2.48 2.87 -4.04
CA PHE A 26 -1.69 1.75 -3.54
C PHE A 26 -0.25 1.80 -4.04
N ARG A 27 -0.01 2.36 -5.24
CA ARG A 27 1.35 2.61 -5.74
C ARG A 27 2.07 3.68 -4.91
N GLU A 28 1.36 4.71 -4.46
CA GLU A 28 1.91 5.75 -3.58
C GLU A 28 2.42 5.18 -2.25
N ILE A 29 1.63 4.30 -1.63
CA ILE A 29 1.91 3.74 -0.30
C ILE A 29 2.79 2.50 -0.38
N GLY A 30 2.40 1.54 -1.20
CA GLY A 30 3.00 0.22 -1.31
C GLY A 30 4.27 0.18 -2.14
N LYS A 31 4.47 1.15 -3.05
CA LYS A 31 5.62 1.19 -3.98
C LYS A 31 5.83 -0.18 -4.63
N ASP A 32 6.98 -0.82 -4.45
CA ASP A 32 7.31 -2.14 -5.01
C ASP A 32 7.08 -3.31 -4.03
N TYR A 33 6.46 -3.06 -2.87
CA TYR A 33 6.29 -4.09 -1.85
C TYR A 33 5.21 -5.13 -2.22
N PRO A 34 4.00 -4.76 -2.69
CA PRO A 34 2.99 -5.72 -3.12
C PRO A 34 3.27 -6.33 -4.50
N ILE A 35 2.67 -7.50 -4.72
CA ILE A 35 2.42 -8.00 -6.08
C ILE A 35 1.15 -7.32 -6.58
N TYR A 36 1.27 -6.46 -7.58
CA TYR A 36 0.11 -5.80 -8.16
C TYR A 36 -0.57 -6.65 -9.22
N PHE A 37 -1.89 -6.51 -9.31
CA PHE A 37 -2.70 -7.04 -10.41
C PHE A 37 -3.68 -5.97 -10.91
N LYS A 38 -4.01 -6.02 -12.20
CA LYS A 38 -4.96 -5.12 -12.82
C LYS A 38 -6.40 -5.45 -12.35
N PRO A 39 -7.13 -4.50 -11.74
CA PRO A 39 -8.51 -4.75 -11.30
C PRO A 39 -9.42 -5.08 -12.49
N GLY A 40 -10.25 -6.12 -12.33
CA GLY A 40 -11.15 -6.59 -13.37
C GLY A 40 -10.51 -7.53 -14.41
N ASP A 41 -9.22 -7.85 -14.24
CA ASP A 41 -8.50 -8.83 -15.05
C ASP A 41 -8.27 -10.11 -14.24
N SER A 42 -9.05 -11.16 -14.52
CA SER A 42 -8.97 -12.43 -13.79
C SER A 42 -7.67 -13.18 -14.04
N ASP A 43 -7.12 -13.06 -15.25
CA ASP A 43 -5.89 -13.76 -15.63
C ASP A 43 -4.69 -13.10 -14.95
N ASP A 44 -4.67 -11.78 -14.85
CA ASP A 44 -3.61 -11.07 -14.12
C ASP A 44 -3.67 -11.33 -12.60
N LEU A 45 -4.87 -11.41 -12.03
CA LEU A 45 -5.03 -11.84 -10.63
C LEU A 45 -4.54 -13.27 -10.41
N MET A 46 -4.88 -14.21 -11.31
CA MET A 46 -4.39 -15.59 -11.24
C MET A 46 -2.85 -15.63 -11.28
N ASN A 47 -2.24 -14.86 -12.18
CA ASN A 47 -0.78 -14.75 -12.26
C ASN A 47 -0.17 -14.20 -10.97
N ALA A 48 -0.80 -13.21 -10.32
CA ALA A 48 -0.35 -12.68 -9.04
C ALA A 48 -0.41 -13.75 -7.92
N VAL A 49 -1.48 -14.55 -7.88
CA VAL A 49 -1.64 -15.66 -6.92
C VAL A 49 -0.58 -16.74 -7.14
N LEU A 50 -0.30 -17.12 -8.39
CA LEU A 50 0.73 -18.10 -8.72
C LEU A 50 2.13 -17.62 -8.32
N LYS A 51 2.45 -16.34 -8.57
CA LYS A 51 3.70 -15.71 -8.11
C LYS A 51 3.82 -15.77 -6.59
N PHE A 52 2.75 -15.44 -5.88
CA PHE A 52 2.68 -15.49 -4.43
C PHE A 52 2.97 -16.89 -3.89
N GLN A 53 2.32 -17.92 -4.46
CA GLN A 53 2.50 -19.31 -4.07
C GLN A 53 3.91 -19.85 -4.34
N ALA A 54 4.56 -19.39 -5.42
CA ALA A 54 5.93 -19.77 -5.76
C ALA A 54 6.98 -19.24 -4.76
N GLY A 55 6.58 -18.40 -3.79
CA GLY A 55 7.45 -17.82 -2.78
C GLY A 55 8.04 -16.50 -3.24
N VAL A 56 7.33 -15.41 -2.94
CA VAL A 56 7.85 -14.06 -3.20
C VAL A 56 8.86 -13.66 -2.14
N ARG A 57 10.03 -13.25 -2.59
CA ARG A 57 10.97 -12.49 -1.76
C ARG A 57 10.36 -11.11 -1.54
N LEU A 58 10.05 -10.81 -0.28
CA LEU A 58 9.63 -9.47 0.08
C LEU A 58 10.73 -8.50 -0.30
N ASN A 59 10.40 -7.50 -1.10
CA ASN A 59 11.31 -6.40 -1.34
C ASN A 59 11.57 -5.71 0.00
N ASN A 60 12.83 -5.42 0.30
CA ASN A 60 13.22 -4.61 1.46
C ASN A 60 12.92 -3.14 1.17
N THR A 61 11.66 -2.84 0.88
CA THR A 61 11.18 -1.47 0.75
C THR A 61 11.18 -0.85 2.14
N GLU A 62 11.89 0.27 2.28
CA GLU A 62 11.84 1.06 3.50
C GLU A 62 10.41 1.54 3.72
N PHE A 63 9.81 1.10 4.83
CA PHE A 63 8.43 1.42 5.18
C PHE A 63 8.43 2.39 6.36
N ASN A 64 8.11 3.64 6.08
CA ASN A 64 7.99 4.70 7.07
C ASN A 64 6.66 5.45 6.86
N PRO A 65 5.53 4.87 7.33
CA PRO A 65 4.23 5.49 7.15
C PRO A 65 4.10 6.73 8.03
N LEU A 66 3.28 7.69 7.59
CA LEU A 66 2.85 8.80 8.45
C LEU A 66 2.15 8.23 9.68
N THR A 67 2.58 8.67 10.85
CA THR A 67 1.87 8.42 12.10
C THR A 67 0.60 9.25 12.17
N TRP A 68 -0.32 8.84 13.05
CA TRP A 68 -1.49 9.65 13.37
C TRP A 68 -1.10 11.04 13.91
N ASP A 69 -0.11 11.11 14.79
CA ASP A 69 0.37 12.38 15.35
C ASP A 69 0.93 13.32 14.27
N GLU A 70 1.67 12.79 13.29
CA GLU A 70 2.17 13.59 12.16
C GLU A 70 1.03 14.08 11.28
N SER A 71 0.06 13.22 10.99
CA SER A 71 -1.14 13.57 10.22
C SER A 71 -1.94 14.69 10.89
N VAL A 72 -2.13 14.60 12.21
CA VAL A 72 -2.78 15.64 13.02
C VAL A 72 -1.96 16.93 13.00
N LYS A 73 -0.62 16.87 13.16
CA LYS A 73 0.26 18.04 13.08
C LYS A 73 0.23 18.70 11.70
N MET A 74 0.15 17.93 10.61
CA MET A 74 0.00 18.45 9.25
C MET A 74 -1.32 19.20 9.08
N MET A 75 -2.43 18.60 9.52
CA MET A 75 -3.75 19.23 9.48
C MET A 75 -3.76 20.55 10.27
N CYS A 76 -3.27 20.54 11.52
CA CYS A 76 -3.19 21.73 12.37
C CYS A 76 -2.36 22.85 11.74
N ARG A 77 -1.21 22.52 11.13
CA ARG A 77 -0.37 23.50 10.42
C ARG A 77 -1.11 24.13 9.24
N ARG A 78 -1.87 23.34 8.48
CA ARG A 78 -2.59 23.84 7.31
C ARG A 78 -3.73 24.78 7.70
N ILE A 79 -4.50 24.42 8.74
CA ILE A 79 -5.59 25.26 9.27
C ILE A 79 -5.04 26.60 9.80
N LYS A 80 -3.93 26.57 10.56
CA LYS A 80 -3.30 27.79 11.09
C LYS A 80 -2.74 28.72 10.00
N GLY A 81 -2.40 28.19 8.83
CA GLY A 81 -1.96 29.00 7.69
C GLY A 81 -3.11 29.60 6.88
N TRP A 82 -4.36 29.31 7.23
CA TRP A 82 -5.57 29.83 6.56
C TRP A 82 -6.28 30.92 7.37
N ILE A 83 -5.88 31.11 8.62
CA ILE A 83 -6.39 32.13 9.55
C ILE A 83 -5.29 33.17 9.72
#